data_AF-M6HH35-F1
#
_entry.id   AF-M6HH35-F1
#
_cell.length_a   1.000
_cell.length_b   1.000
_cell.length_c   1.000
_cell.angle_alpha   90.00
_cell.angle_beta   90.00
_cell.angle_gamma   90.00
#
_symmetry.space_group_name_H-M   'P 1'
#
loop_
_entity.id
_entity.type
_entity.pdbx_description
1 polymer ?
#
loop_
_entity_poly.entity_id
_entity_poly.type
_entity_poly.pdbx_seq_one_letter_code
_entity_poly.pdbx_strand_id
1 'polypeptide(L)'
;MAKIDKSKTDFFLFGGEESFGYLPVSFVRDKDSLSSALLLLEILTEKKDLFNYMDEIYLKYGLFQENLKSLTLEGSAGKEKIRKSLESLRTLDLLGKKFIIEKLPEFSIIKLRSPKETLPNPRFLVVLHRT
;
A
#
# COMPACT_ATOMS: atom_id res chain seq x y z
N MET A 1 19.72 -3.71 -3.54
CA MET A 1 20.56 -3.14 -4.61
C MET A 1 22.00 -3.61 -4.64
N ALA A 2 22.79 -3.53 -3.56
CA ALA A 2 24.23 -3.87 -3.62
C ALA A 2 24.59 -5.28 -4.14
N LYS A 3 23.69 -6.28 -4.02
CA LYS A 3 23.84 -7.60 -4.66
C LYS A 3 23.53 -7.58 -6.17
N ILE A 4 22.51 -6.81 -6.57
CA ILE A 4 22.10 -6.60 -7.96
C ILE A 4 23.20 -5.83 -8.70
N ASP A 5 23.74 -4.77 -8.10
CA ASP A 5 24.77 -3.94 -8.73
C ASP A 5 26.12 -4.66 -8.93
N LYS A 6 26.34 -5.74 -8.17
CA LYS A 6 27.49 -6.64 -8.34
C LYS A 6 27.22 -7.75 -9.36
N SER A 7 25.95 -8.04 -9.62
CA SER A 7 25.54 -8.96 -10.66
C SER A 7 25.81 -8.32 -12.02
N LYS A 8 26.42 -9.07 -12.94
CA LYS A 8 26.57 -8.63 -14.33
C LYS A 8 25.33 -8.92 -15.17
N THR A 9 24.36 -9.64 -14.61
CA THR A 9 23.17 -10.12 -15.32
C THR A 9 21.89 -9.51 -14.79
N ASP A 10 21.87 -9.05 -13.54
CA ASP A 10 20.68 -8.47 -12.91
C ASP A 10 20.85 -6.97 -12.78
N PHE A 11 19.83 -6.22 -13.19
CA PHE A 11 19.79 -4.77 -13.03
C PHE A 11 18.45 -4.36 -12.43
N PHE A 12 18.50 -3.34 -11.58
CA PHE A 12 17.30 -2.71 -11.09
C PHE A 12 16.75 -1.80 -12.18
N LEU A 13 15.52 -2.06 -12.61
CA LEU A 13 14.88 -1.34 -13.71
C LEU A 13 14.07 -0.14 -13.23
N PHE A 14 13.19 -0.36 -12.26
CA PHE A 14 12.25 0.66 -11.80
C PHE A 14 11.76 0.30 -10.39
N GLY A 15 11.50 1.30 -9.56
CA GLY A 15 10.82 1.13 -8.27
C GLY A 15 9.83 2.25 -8.02
N GLY A 16 8.81 1.92 -7.23
CA GLY A 16 7.75 2.84 -6.84
C GLY A 16 7.24 2.50 -5.44
N GLU A 17 6.72 3.51 -4.76
CA GLU A 17 6.04 3.41 -3.47
C GLU A 17 4.75 4.24 -3.51
N GLU A 18 3.72 3.80 -2.79
CA GLU A 18 2.43 4.48 -2.65
C GLU A 18 2.55 5.94 -2.15
N SER A 19 3.65 6.26 -1.47
CA SER A 19 3.98 7.60 -0.95
C SER A 19 4.48 8.58 -2.02
N PHE A 20 4.14 8.36 -3.29
CA PHE A 20 4.58 9.14 -4.46
C PHE A 20 6.09 9.11 -4.70
N GLY A 21 6.77 8.05 -4.25
CA GLY A 21 8.21 7.87 -4.43
C GLY A 21 8.50 6.97 -5.62
N TYR A 22 9.27 7.44 -6.60
CA TYR A 22 9.65 6.65 -7.77
C TYR A 22 11.16 6.74 -8.01
N LEU A 23 11.71 5.66 -8.58
CA LEU A 23 13.11 5.51 -8.92
C LEU A 23 13.26 4.88 -10.30
N PRO A 24 13.19 5.70 -11.38
CA PRO A 24 13.29 5.21 -12.76
C PRO A 24 14.73 5.11 -13.28
N VAL A 25 15.72 5.49 -12.47
CA VAL A 25 17.14 5.55 -12.88
C VAL A 25 18.01 4.71 -11.96
N SER A 26 19.15 4.24 -12.49
CA SER A 26 20.03 3.29 -11.82
C SER A 26 21.18 3.93 -11.03
N PHE A 27 21.50 5.20 -11.26
CA PHE A 27 22.66 5.87 -10.66
C PHE A 27 22.39 6.45 -9.27
N VAL A 28 21.13 6.71 -8.92
CA VAL A 28 20.69 7.04 -7.56
C VAL A 28 20.02 5.84 -6.91
N ARG A 29 20.06 5.81 -5.57
CA ARG A 29 19.47 4.74 -4.74
C ARG A 29 18.37 5.25 -3.81
N ASP A 30 17.93 6.48 -4.03
CA ASP A 30 16.85 7.13 -3.32
C ASP A 30 15.85 7.68 -4.35
N LYS A 31 14.64 8.01 -3.89
CA LYS A 31 13.56 8.57 -4.72
C LYS A 31 14.06 9.80 -5.46
N ASP A 32 13.72 9.91 -6.74
CA ASP A 32 14.14 11.03 -7.57
C ASP A 32 12.94 11.61 -8.32
N SER A 33 12.44 12.74 -7.82
CA SER A 33 11.28 13.42 -8.40
C SER A 33 11.58 14.05 -9.76
N LEU A 34 12.81 14.51 -10.01
CA LEU A 34 13.19 15.13 -11.30
C LEU A 34 13.24 14.08 -12.40
N SER A 35 13.93 12.96 -12.14
CA SER A 35 14.01 11.84 -13.07
C SER A 35 12.62 11.25 -13.34
N SER A 36 11.74 11.21 -12.33
CA SER A 36 10.36 10.75 -12.48
C SER A 36 9.51 11.71 -13.31
N ALA A 37 9.67 13.02 -13.12
CA ALA A 37 8.99 14.02 -13.94
C ALA A 37 9.43 13.95 -15.40
N LEU A 38 10.73 13.74 -15.65
CA LEU A 38 11.26 13.56 -17.00
C LEU A 38 10.67 12.33 -17.68
N LEU A 39 10.63 11.18 -16.98
CA LEU A 39 10.00 9.96 -17.52
C LEU A 39 8.52 10.18 -17.87
N LEU A 40 7.77 10.92 -17.05
CA LEU A 40 6.38 11.26 -17.35
C LEU A 40 6.26 12.11 -18.62
N LEU A 41 7.17 13.06 -18.84
CA LEU A 41 7.20 13.87 -20.06
C LEU A 41 7.55 13.03 -21.31
N GLU A 42 8.42 12.04 -21.18
CA GLU A 42 8.73 11.10 -22.26
C GLU A 42 7.47 10.29 -22.64
N ILE A 43 6.75 9.75 -21.64
CA ILE A 43 5.48 9.05 -21.85
C ILE A 43 4.46 9.97 -22.53
N LEU A 44 4.32 11.21 -22.06
CA LEU A 44 3.41 12.20 -22.63
C LEU A 44 3.74 12.51 -24.10
N THR A 45 5.02 12.57 -24.44
CA THR A 45 5.48 12.82 -25.82
C THR A 45 5.03 11.70 -26.76
N GLU A 46 5.06 10.44 -26.29
CA GLU A 46 4.64 9.28 -27.08
C GLU A 46 3.12 9.08 -27.10
N LYS A 47 2.45 9.28 -25.96
CA LYS A 47 1.03 8.92 -25.76
C LYS A 47 0.07 10.08 -25.98
N LYS A 48 0.56 11.33 -26.01
CA LYS A 48 -0.16 12.61 -26.24
C LYS A 48 -1.28 12.94 -25.25
N ASP A 49 -2.06 11.95 -24.82
CA ASP A 49 -3.11 12.04 -23.81
C ASP A 49 -2.87 11.00 -22.71
N LEU A 50 -2.51 11.50 -21.53
CA LEU A 50 -2.21 10.66 -20.38
C LEU A 50 -3.46 9.98 -19.81
N PHE A 51 -4.63 10.62 -19.88
CA PHE A 51 -5.86 10.06 -19.32
C PHE A 51 -6.31 8.83 -20.11
N ASN A 52 -6.35 8.95 -21.43
CA ASN A 52 -6.68 7.81 -22.29
C ASN A 52 -5.66 6.67 -22.11
N TYR A 53 -4.37 7.01 -21.99
CA TYR A 53 -3.35 5.98 -21.75
C TYR A 53 -3.51 5.28 -20.40
N MET A 54 -3.90 6.01 -19.34
CA MET A 54 -4.24 5.40 -18.05
C MET A 54 -5.44 4.47 -18.17
N ASP A 55 -6.49 4.88 -18.89
CA ASP A 55 -7.67 4.04 -19.13
C ASP A 55 -7.31 2.75 -19.88
N GLU A 56 -6.45 2.83 -20.90
CA GLU A 56 -5.92 1.65 -21.60
C GLU A 56 -5.19 0.69 -20.66
N ILE A 57 -4.37 1.22 -19.74
CA ILE A 57 -3.66 0.41 -18.73
C ILE A 57 -4.67 -0.29 -17.80
N TYR A 58 -5.68 0.44 -17.31
CA TYR A 58 -6.70 -0.12 -16.42
C TYR A 58 -7.55 -1.18 -17.12
N LEU A 59 -7.92 -0.96 -18.38
CA LEU A 59 -8.67 -1.94 -19.17
C LEU A 59 -7.84 -3.20 -19.45
N LYS A 60 -6.53 -3.04 -19.66
CA LYS A 60 -5.63 -4.17 -19.98
C LYS A 60 -5.27 -5.03 -18.76
N TYR A 61 -5.00 -4.41 -17.62
CA TYR A 61 -4.45 -5.11 -16.45
C TYR A 61 -5.40 -5.17 -15.24
N GLY A 62 -6.56 -4.50 -15.33
CA GLY A 62 -7.52 -4.39 -14.25
C GLY A 62 -7.36 -3.10 -13.45
N LEU A 63 -8.44 -2.72 -12.77
CA LEU A 63 -8.47 -1.56 -11.87
C LEU A 63 -8.01 -1.97 -10.47
N PHE A 64 -7.17 -1.13 -9.86
CA PHE A 64 -6.81 -1.25 -8.46
C PHE A 64 -7.17 0.04 -7.73
N GLN A 65 -7.91 -0.08 -6.62
CA GLN A 65 -8.25 1.04 -5.75
C GLN A 65 -7.52 0.90 -4.42
N GLU A 66 -6.71 1.89 -4.09
CA GLU A 66 -5.95 1.97 -2.85
C GLU A 66 -6.47 3.08 -1.93
N ASN A 67 -6.32 2.91 -0.61
CA ASN A 67 -6.59 3.97 0.37
C ASN A 67 -5.65 3.82 1.57
N LEU A 68 -4.89 4.87 1.89
CA LEU A 68 -4.00 4.89 3.05
C LEU A 68 -4.69 5.53 4.26
N LYS A 69 -4.63 4.86 5.42
CA LYS A 69 -5.13 5.39 6.69
C LYS A 69 -4.01 5.44 7.72
N SER A 70 -3.61 6.66 8.08
CA SER A 70 -2.64 6.89 9.15
C SER A 70 -3.36 7.04 10.49
N LEU A 71 -2.96 6.25 11.48
CA LEU A 71 -3.43 6.34 12.87
C LEU A 71 -2.25 6.69 13.76
N THR A 72 -2.31 7.86 14.39
CA THR A 72 -1.29 8.29 15.35
C THR A 72 -1.70 7.87 16.75
N LEU A 73 -0.88 7.05 17.41
CA LEU A 73 -1.06 6.66 18.81
C LEU A 73 0.14 7.16 19.61
N GLU A 74 -0.09 8.16 20.45
CA GLU A 74 0.98 8.88 21.14
C GLU A 74 1.44 8.20 22.44
N GLY A 75 2.70 8.48 22.81
CA GLY A 75 3.29 8.07 24.07
C GLY A 75 3.58 6.57 24.20
N SER A 76 4.02 6.19 25.40
CA SER A 76 4.35 4.80 25.75
C SER A 76 3.15 3.86 25.64
N ALA A 77 1.96 4.32 26.05
CA ALA A 77 0.71 3.59 25.92
C ALA A 77 0.35 3.32 24.44
N GLY A 78 0.57 4.30 23.56
CA GLY A 78 0.37 4.16 22.12
C GLY A 78 1.30 3.10 21.52
N LYS A 79 2.59 3.15 21.85
CA LYS A 79 3.59 2.15 21.42
C LYS A 79 3.20 0.72 21.84
N GLU A 80 2.78 0.56 23.09
CA GLU A 80 2.36 -0.76 23.60
C GLU A 80 1.09 -1.27 22.90
N LYS A 81 0.14 -0.38 22.60
CA LYS A 81 -1.06 -0.72 21.83
C LYS A 81 -0.74 -1.15 20.40
N ILE A 82 0.20 -0.47 19.73
CA ILE A 82 0.70 -0.86 18.40
C ILE A 82 1.31 -2.26 18.46
N ARG A 83 2.22 -2.49 19.43
CA ARG A 83 2.91 -3.78 19.61
C ARG A 83 1.93 -4.93 19.79
N LYS A 84 1.00 -4.79 20.74
CA LYS A 84 -0.04 -5.81 21.01
C LYS A 84 -0.91 -6.08 19.79
N SER A 85 -1.27 -5.04 19.04
CA SER A 85 -2.10 -5.18 17.84
C SER A 85 -1.36 -5.96 16.75
N LEU A 86 -0.10 -5.63 16.47
CA LEU A 86 0.72 -6.34 15.47
C LEU A 86 0.97 -7.80 15.85
N GLU A 87 1.25 -8.10 17.12
CA GLU A 87 1.41 -9.47 17.60
C GLU A 87 0.11 -10.27 17.47
N SER A 88 -1.02 -9.66 17.81
CA SER A 88 -2.32 -10.29 17.63
C SER A 88 -2.64 -10.56 16.17
N LEU A 89 -2.24 -9.67 15.24
CA LEU A 89 -2.47 -9.88 13.81
C LEU A 89 -1.61 -10.99 13.23
N ARG A 90 -0.33 -11.06 13.60
CA ARG A 90 0.60 -12.11 13.12
C ARG A 90 0.20 -13.52 13.55
N THR A 91 -0.46 -13.65 14.69
CA THR A 91 -0.89 -14.94 15.26
C THR A 91 -2.31 -15.33 14.86
N LEU A 92 -3.07 -14.40 14.29
CA LEU A 92 -4.45 -14.65 13.92
C LEU A 92 -4.52 -15.37 12.57
N ASP A 93 -4.99 -16.62 12.59
CA ASP A 93 -5.41 -17.28 11.35
C ASP A 93 -6.71 -16.63 10.87
N LEU A 94 -6.63 -16.00 9.69
CA LEU A 94 -7.73 -15.26 9.05
C LEU A 94 -8.39 -16.08 7.94
N LEU A 95 -7.82 -17.22 7.53
CA LEU A 95 -8.30 -18.00 6.40
C LEU A 95 -9.68 -18.59 6.70
N GLY A 96 -10.64 -18.35 5.79
CA GLY A 96 -12.01 -18.85 5.90
C GLY A 96 -12.87 -18.21 7.00
N LYS A 97 -12.35 -17.21 7.74
CA LYS A 97 -13.12 -16.51 8.77
C LYS A 97 -14.03 -15.45 8.16
N LYS A 98 -15.30 -15.45 8.60
CA LYS A 98 -16.27 -14.40 8.27
C LYS A 98 -16.09 -13.23 9.22
N PHE A 99 -16.04 -12.03 8.67
CA PHE A 99 -15.91 -10.79 9.42
C PHE A 99 -17.11 -9.88 9.15
N ILE A 100 -17.52 -9.14 10.17
CA ILE A 100 -18.53 -8.09 10.04
C ILE A 100 -17.79 -6.79 9.74
N ILE A 101 -18.14 -6.12 8.65
CA ILE A 101 -17.58 -4.81 8.31
C ILE A 101 -18.53 -3.75 8.88
N GLU A 102 -18.14 -3.11 9.98
CA GLU A 102 -18.84 -1.93 10.51
C GLU A 102 -18.32 -0.67 9.82
N LYS A 103 -19.19 0.08 9.13
CA LYS A 103 -18.86 1.37 8.52
C LYS A 103 -18.98 2.45 9.58
N LEU A 104 -17.90 3.15 9.92
CA LEU A 104 -17.96 4.30 10.82
C LEU A 104 -18.34 5.56 10.00
N PRO A 105 -19.10 6.52 10.55
CA PRO A 105 -19.65 7.66 9.81
C PRO A 105 -18.62 8.48 9.03
N GLU A 106 -17.39 8.55 9.53
CA GLU A 106 -16.28 9.29 8.90
C GLU A 106 -15.18 8.38 8.32
N PHE A 107 -15.27 7.05 8.52
CA PHE A 107 -14.22 6.11 8.14
C PHE A 107 -14.78 4.74 7.73
N SER A 108 -14.31 4.19 6.61
CA SER A 108 -14.45 2.75 6.32
C SER A 108 -13.30 2.00 6.98
N ILE A 109 -13.29 1.92 8.32
CA ILE A 109 -12.36 1.03 9.05
C ILE A 109 -13.03 -0.34 9.15
N ILE A 110 -12.38 -1.39 8.66
CA ILE A 110 -12.87 -2.75 8.87
C ILE A 110 -12.56 -3.16 10.31
N LYS A 111 -13.62 -3.31 11.11
CA LYS A 111 -13.51 -3.83 12.47
C LYS A 111 -13.72 -5.34 12.45
N LEU A 112 -12.65 -6.12 12.47
CA LEU A 112 -12.80 -7.57 12.57
C LEU A 112 -13.34 -7.96 13.95
N ARG A 113 -14.47 -8.67 13.98
CA ARG A 113 -14.92 -9.45 15.13
C ARG A 113 -15.03 -10.90 14.74
N SER A 114 -14.58 -11.81 15.61
CA SER A 114 -14.95 -13.21 15.49
C SER A 114 -16.44 -13.35 15.86
N PRO A 115 -17.20 -14.29 15.25
CA PRO A 115 -18.65 -14.43 15.51
C PRO A 115 -19.04 -14.73 16.97
N LYS A 116 -18.06 -15.06 17.85
CA LYS A 116 -18.29 -15.50 19.24
C LYS A 116 -17.61 -14.65 20.31
N GLU A 117 -16.84 -13.61 19.97
CA GLU A 117 -16.19 -12.75 20.99
C GLU A 117 -17.04 -11.54 21.37
N THR A 118 -17.49 -11.51 22.63
CA THR A 118 -18.11 -10.36 23.32
C THR A 118 -17.10 -9.51 24.10
N LEU A 119 -15.82 -9.51 23.70
CA LEU A 119 -14.81 -8.71 24.42
C LEU A 119 -14.90 -7.21 24.06
N PRO A 120 -14.78 -6.31 25.05
CA PRO A 120 -14.95 -4.86 24.87
C PRO A 120 -13.84 -4.20 24.05
N ASN A 121 -12.73 -4.90 23.80
CA ASN A 121 -11.58 -4.37 23.06
C ASN A 121 -11.42 -5.03 21.69
N PRO A 122 -11.68 -4.32 20.58
CA PRO A 122 -11.55 -4.87 19.23
C PRO A 122 -10.09 -5.08 18.82
N ARG A 123 -9.83 -6.19 18.11
CA ARG A 123 -8.58 -6.45 17.38
C ARG A 123 -8.73 -5.85 15.98
N PHE A 124 -7.99 -4.80 15.66
CA PHE A 124 -8.12 -4.11 14.37
C PHE A 124 -7.30 -4.82 13.28
N LEU A 125 -7.91 -5.16 12.14
CA LEU A 125 -7.22 -5.44 10.89
C LEU A 125 -7.80 -4.51 9.83
N VAL A 126 -6.95 -3.72 9.19
CA VAL A 126 -7.32 -2.92 8.02
C VAL A 126 -7.22 -3.85 6.82
N VAL A 127 -8.34 -4.26 6.23
CA VAL A 127 -8.37 -4.89 4.91
C VAL A 127 -8.91 -3.88 3.92
N LEU A 128 -8.13 -3.59 2.88
CA LEU A 128 -8.56 -2.74 1.78
C LEU A 128 -9.23 -3.64 0.74
N HIS A 129 -10.54 -3.49 0.55
CA HIS A 129 -11.18 -3.87 -0.70
C HIS A 129 -12.46 -3.08 -0.93
N ARG A 130 -12.61 -2.53 -2.15
CA ARG A 130 -13.81 -2.75 -2.95
C ARG A 130 -13.50 -2.57 -4.44
N THR A 131 -14.08 -3.47 -5.23
CA THR A 131 -14.36 -3.35 -6.67
C THR A 131 -15.23 -2.15 -6.98
#